data_AF-A0A7J9AJK1-F1
#
_entry.id   AF-A0A7J9AJK1-F1
#
_cell.length_a   1.000
_cell.length_b   1.000
_cell.length_c   1.000
_cell.angle_alpha   90.00
_cell.angle_beta   90.00
_cell.angle_gamma   90.00
#
_symmetry.space_group_name_H-M   'P 1'
#
loop_
_entity.id
_entity.type
_entity.pdbx_description
1 polymer ?
#
loop_
_entity_poly.entity_id
_entity_poly.type
_entity_poly.pdbx_seq_one_letter_code
_entity_poly.pdbx_strand_id
1 'polypeptide(L)'
;MASCCNPDIFTWIQSLPPTTQWRAGSMSICICSSPTSSHPSLNFSVTKNLENSSLSISIFADFNLPVPLWASKPLTINSKSSKLFDEATISCLTINVIKDVLNYGSNKKNPLIRFPKLESISGFKDIFNLAFLTLALLICIYEAPADLRSACLNSLKNQLTSCQSRVASKSLMKLLGSNLEEQWMRSLNLAITNWIAEIQATHRGLMMKTPSPLFSYAIATFGFWKVQLYCPVMAMDLVNSSNPCADERLLFSLNYHQLEGVIQFNYKVIVQEKWVDVMVNIDNI
;
A
#
# COMPACT_ATOMS: atom_id res chain seq x y z
N MET A 1 14.77 9.12 18.71
CA MET A 1 14.56 7.93 17.86
C MET A 1 13.07 7.65 17.88
N ALA A 2 12.36 7.78 16.75
CA ALA A 2 10.94 7.46 16.71
C ALA A 2 10.76 5.98 17.04
N SER A 3 9.85 5.67 17.96
CA SER A 3 9.44 4.31 18.25
C SER A 3 8.74 3.77 16.99
N CYS A 4 9.49 3.11 16.12
CA CYS A 4 8.94 2.48 14.92
C CYS A 4 8.16 1.24 15.36
N CYS A 5 6.87 1.39 15.66
CA CYS A 5 5.94 0.28 15.58
C CYS A 5 6.00 -0.24 14.14
N ASN A 6 6.54 -1.43 13.90
CA ASN A 6 6.39 -2.12 12.62
C ASN A 6 5.36 -3.23 12.84
N PRO A 7 4.06 -2.90 12.87
CA PRO A 7 3.06 -3.84 13.30
C PRO A 7 2.89 -4.90 12.23
N ASP A 8 3.14 -6.15 12.62
CA ASP A 8 2.73 -7.30 11.86
C ASP A 8 1.22 -7.51 12.06
N ILE A 9 0.42 -6.79 11.29
CA ILE A 9 -1.04 -6.74 11.43
C ILE A 9 -1.62 -8.13 11.22
N PHE A 10 -1.11 -8.88 10.24
CA PHE A 10 -1.53 -10.27 10.00
C PHE A 10 -1.34 -11.15 11.23
N THR A 11 -0.12 -11.17 11.80
CA THR A 11 0.16 -12.00 12.98
C THR A 11 -0.61 -11.50 14.21
N TRP A 12 -0.79 -10.18 14.36
CA TRP A 12 -1.61 -9.62 15.42
C TRP A 12 -3.07 -10.10 15.32
N ILE A 13 -3.72 -9.98 14.15
CA ILE A 13 -5.09 -10.47 13.91
C ILE A 13 -5.21 -11.96 14.24
N GLN A 14 -4.24 -12.77 13.79
CA GLN A 14 -4.23 -14.22 14.03
C GLN A 14 -4.01 -14.59 15.50
N SER A 15 -3.41 -13.71 16.30
CA SER A 15 -3.15 -13.90 17.73
C SER A 15 -4.30 -13.44 18.64
N LEU A 16 -5.36 -12.85 18.08
CA LEU A 16 -6.47 -12.33 18.87
C LEU A 16 -7.21 -13.46 19.60
N PRO A 17 -7.49 -13.30 20.91
CA PRO A 17 -8.25 -14.29 21.66
C PRO A 17 -9.71 -14.32 21.21
N PRO A 18 -10.47 -15.38 21.56
CA PRO A 18 -11.91 -15.44 21.34
C PRO A 18 -12.63 -14.20 21.90
N THR A 19 -13.70 -13.74 21.23
CA THR A 19 -14.44 -12.51 21.59
C THR A 19 -15.02 -12.53 23.02
N THR A 20 -15.22 -13.72 23.59
CA THR A 20 -15.68 -13.93 24.97
C THR A 20 -14.65 -13.49 26.02
N GLN A 21 -13.37 -13.45 25.67
CA GLN A 21 -12.27 -13.08 26.57
C GLN A 21 -11.94 -11.58 26.52
N TRP A 22 -12.61 -10.82 25.65
CA TRP A 22 -12.31 -9.41 25.46
C TRP A 22 -12.90 -8.58 26.60
N ARG A 23 -12.04 -7.91 27.38
CA ARG A 23 -12.45 -7.00 28.46
C ARG A 23 -13.19 -5.77 27.94
N ALA A 24 -12.74 -5.24 26.79
CA ALA A 24 -13.38 -4.14 26.09
C ALA A 24 -14.18 -4.64 24.88
N GLY A 25 -15.06 -3.80 24.33
CA GLY A 25 -15.75 -4.08 23.07
C GLY A 25 -14.83 -4.15 21.85
N SER A 26 -13.55 -3.81 22.02
CA SER A 26 -12.56 -3.71 20.96
C SER A 26 -11.17 -4.12 21.42
N MET A 27 -10.35 -4.52 20.45
CA MET A 27 -8.91 -4.70 20.59
C MET A 27 -8.21 -3.79 19.59
N SER A 28 -7.10 -3.15 19.96
CA SER A 28 -6.36 -2.26 19.07
C SER A 28 -4.85 -2.45 19.10
N ILE A 29 -4.19 -2.02 18.03
CA ILE A 29 -2.73 -1.95 17.88
C ILE A 29 -2.36 -0.65 17.17
N CYS A 30 -1.27 -0.03 17.60
CA CYS A 30 -0.75 1.20 16.98
C CYS A 30 -0.06 0.91 15.65
N ILE A 31 -0.45 1.65 14.61
CA ILE A 31 0.16 1.63 13.27
C ILE A 31 1.35 2.57 13.23
N CYS A 32 1.11 3.82 13.63
CA CYS A 32 2.13 4.86 13.72
C CYS A 32 1.76 5.82 14.85
N SER A 33 2.78 6.26 15.58
CA SER A 33 2.65 7.26 16.62
C SER A 33 3.64 8.38 16.36
N SER A 34 3.28 9.58 16.81
CA SER A 34 4.25 10.65 16.93
C SER A 34 5.29 10.29 18.02
N PRO A 35 6.58 10.63 17.85
CA PRO A 35 7.65 10.26 18.78
C PRO A 35 7.53 10.80 20.21
N THR A 36 6.56 11.67 20.49
CA THR A 36 6.29 12.27 21.79
C THR A 36 5.03 11.65 22.42
N SER A 37 5.13 11.20 23.67
CA SER A 37 4.17 10.29 24.33
C SER A 37 2.75 10.85 24.57
N SER A 38 2.49 12.11 24.26
CA SER A 38 1.20 12.81 24.44
C SER A 38 0.52 13.19 23.11
N HIS A 39 1.02 12.69 21.99
CA HIS A 39 0.58 13.09 20.65
C HIS A 39 -0.29 12.03 19.97
N PRO A 40 -1.03 12.43 18.92
CA PRO A 40 -1.93 11.54 18.24
C PRO A 40 -1.25 10.30 17.67
N SER A 41 -2.02 9.22 17.59
CA SER A 41 -1.58 7.96 16.97
C SER A 41 -2.62 7.46 15.97
N LEU A 42 -2.16 6.77 14.94
CA LEU A 42 -3.02 6.03 14.03
C LEU A 42 -3.11 4.60 14.54
N ASN A 43 -4.32 4.17 14.88
CA ASN A 43 -4.56 2.87 15.47
C ASN A 43 -5.44 2.02 14.57
N PHE A 44 -5.13 0.73 14.56
CA PHE A 44 -5.96 -0.32 13.99
C PHE A 44 -6.78 -0.95 15.11
N SER A 45 -8.08 -1.15 14.90
CA SER A 45 -8.92 -1.88 15.86
C SER A 45 -9.83 -2.91 15.22
N VAL A 46 -10.14 -3.93 16.01
CA VAL A 46 -11.21 -4.89 15.75
C VAL A 46 -12.27 -4.69 16.82
N THR A 47 -13.50 -4.39 16.40
CA THR A 47 -14.65 -4.14 17.27
C THR A 47 -15.68 -5.25 17.10
N LYS A 48 -16.24 -5.73 18.21
CA LYS A 48 -17.32 -6.73 18.17
C LYS A 48 -18.68 -6.04 18.06
N ASN A 49 -19.49 -6.43 17.07
CA ASN A 49 -20.88 -6.01 16.97
C ASN A 49 -21.75 -6.99 17.74
N LEU A 50 -22.35 -6.51 18.84
CA LEU A 50 -23.15 -7.32 19.76
C LEU A 50 -24.44 -7.86 19.12
N GLU A 51 -25.00 -7.15 18.14
CA GLU A 51 -26.28 -7.50 17.53
C GLU A 51 -26.20 -8.71 16.58
N ASN A 52 -25.13 -8.79 15.78
CA ASN A 52 -25.05 -9.75 14.66
C ASN A 52 -23.88 -10.74 14.79
N SER A 53 -23.19 -10.78 15.93
CA SER A 53 -21.99 -11.61 16.14
C SER A 53 -20.93 -11.45 15.03
N SER A 54 -20.79 -10.22 14.51
CA SER A 54 -19.84 -9.86 13.47
C SER A 54 -18.70 -9.02 14.03
N LEU A 55 -17.55 -9.06 13.37
CA LEU A 55 -16.42 -8.18 13.66
C LEU A 55 -16.35 -7.10 12.60
N SER A 56 -16.17 -5.86 13.02
CA SER A 56 -15.74 -4.79 12.11
C SER A 56 -14.31 -4.41 12.44
N ILE A 57 -13.58 -4.07 11.40
CA ILE A 57 -12.19 -3.64 11.49
C ILE A 57 -12.17 -2.17 11.13
N SER A 58 -11.40 -1.36 11.86
CA SER A 58 -11.32 0.07 11.60
C SER A 58 -9.91 0.62 11.78
N ILE A 59 -9.64 1.72 11.09
CA ILE A 59 -8.48 2.57 11.30
C ILE A 59 -9.01 3.90 11.82
N PHE A 60 -8.47 4.35 12.95
CA PHE A 60 -8.87 5.60 13.58
C PHE A 60 -7.64 6.37 14.04
N ALA A 61 -7.78 7.69 14.10
CA ALA A 61 -6.79 8.55 14.72
C ALA A 61 -7.19 8.83 16.18
N ASP A 62 -6.28 8.60 17.10
CA ASP A 62 -6.49 8.82 18.52
C ASP A 62 -5.92 10.18 18.94
N PHE A 63 -6.81 11.13 19.26
CA PHE A 63 -6.48 12.49 19.72
C PHE A 63 -7.02 12.74 21.14
N ASN A 64 -7.06 11.72 22.01
CA ASN A 64 -7.89 11.62 23.24
C ASN A 64 -9.39 11.39 22.96
N LEU A 65 -9.89 11.80 21.80
CA LEU A 65 -11.15 11.34 21.23
C LEU A 65 -10.84 10.59 19.91
N PRO A 66 -11.31 9.34 19.74
CA PRO A 66 -11.04 8.58 18.53
C PRO A 66 -11.82 9.15 17.34
N VAL A 67 -11.09 9.53 16.29
CA VAL A 67 -11.65 9.96 15.00
C VAL A 67 -11.61 8.78 14.03
N PRO A 68 -12.76 8.19 13.67
CA PRO A 68 -12.79 7.08 12.72
C PRO A 68 -12.41 7.61 11.33
N LEU A 69 -11.43 6.95 10.68
CA LEU A 69 -11.02 7.29 9.32
C LEU A 69 -11.60 6.27 8.35
N TRP A 70 -11.40 4.98 8.64
CA TRP A 70 -11.87 3.90 7.80
C TRP A 70 -12.50 2.77 8.62
N ALA A 71 -13.48 2.10 8.03
CA ALA A 71 -14.08 0.89 8.58
C ALA A 71 -14.36 -0.14 7.48
N SER A 72 -14.04 -1.39 7.76
CA SER A 72 -14.32 -2.53 6.90
C SER A 72 -15.81 -2.85 6.91
N LYS A 73 -16.25 -3.56 5.87
CA LYS A 73 -17.53 -4.28 5.95
C LYS A 73 -17.50 -5.28 7.12
N PRO A 74 -18.65 -5.52 7.78
CA PRO A 74 -18.73 -6.51 8.84
C PRO A 74 -18.30 -7.90 8.34
N LEU A 75 -17.44 -8.55 9.10
CA LEU A 75 -16.94 -9.90 8.88
C LEU A 75 -17.71 -10.86 9.77
N THR A 76 -18.32 -11.87 9.17
CA THR A 76 -19.06 -12.91 9.90
C THR A 76 -18.07 -13.89 10.53
N ILE A 77 -18.17 -14.11 11.84
CA ILE A 77 -17.32 -15.07 12.54
C ILE A 77 -17.92 -16.47 12.40
N ASN A 78 -17.09 -17.45 12.07
CA ASN A 78 -17.47 -18.86 12.11
C ASN A 78 -17.28 -19.42 13.53
N SER A 79 -18.38 -19.69 14.24
CA SER A 79 -18.36 -20.23 15.61
C SER A 79 -17.75 -21.62 15.74
N LYS A 80 -17.51 -22.33 14.63
CA LYS A 80 -16.90 -23.67 14.60
C LYS A 80 -15.39 -23.65 14.38
N SER A 81 -14.80 -22.50 14.07
CA SER A 81 -13.35 -22.36 13.86
C SER A 81 -12.62 -22.25 15.20
N SER A 82 -11.44 -22.88 15.32
CA SER A 82 -10.55 -22.72 16.48
C SER A 82 -9.90 -21.34 16.54
N LYS A 83 -9.79 -20.66 15.40
CA LYS A 83 -9.27 -19.29 15.27
C LYS A 83 -10.40 -18.30 15.10
N LEU A 84 -10.25 -17.11 15.70
CA LEU A 84 -11.19 -16.00 15.58
C LEU A 84 -11.43 -15.61 14.11
N PHE A 85 -10.34 -15.53 13.35
CA PHE A 85 -10.37 -15.28 11.91
C PHE A 85 -9.94 -16.56 11.19
N ASP A 86 -10.90 -17.22 10.57
CA ASP A 86 -10.64 -18.36 9.70
C ASP A 86 -10.09 -17.92 8.33
N GLU A 87 -9.69 -18.92 7.54
CA GLU A 87 -9.07 -18.73 6.23
C GLU A 87 -9.93 -17.89 5.28
N ALA A 88 -11.22 -18.22 5.23
CA ALA A 88 -12.18 -17.53 4.38
C ALA A 88 -12.34 -16.05 4.80
N THR A 89 -12.36 -15.78 6.11
CA THR A 89 -12.51 -14.43 6.64
C THR A 89 -11.28 -13.57 6.34
N ILE A 90 -10.08 -14.11 6.51
CA ILE A 90 -8.84 -13.38 6.18
C ILE A 90 -8.73 -13.12 4.67
N SER A 91 -9.08 -14.11 3.85
CA SER A 91 -9.15 -13.94 2.39
C SER A 91 -10.13 -12.83 2.00
N CYS A 92 -11.32 -12.81 2.61
CA CYS A 92 -12.34 -11.76 2.41
C CYS A 92 -11.82 -10.37 2.84
N LEU A 93 -11.18 -10.29 4.00
CA LEU A 93 -10.56 -9.06 4.49
C LEU A 93 -9.50 -8.54 3.51
N THR A 94 -8.63 -9.42 3.02
CA THR A 94 -7.59 -9.06 2.04
C THR A 94 -8.20 -8.48 0.77
N ILE A 95 -9.25 -9.13 0.24
CA ILE A 95 -9.97 -8.65 -0.94
C ILE A 95 -10.62 -7.28 -0.66
N ASN A 96 -11.20 -7.08 0.52
CA ASN A 96 -11.80 -5.80 0.89
C ASN A 96 -10.74 -4.69 0.98
N VAL A 97 -9.60 -4.95 1.62
CA VAL A 97 -8.47 -4.02 1.66
C VAL A 97 -7.99 -3.65 0.26
N ILE A 98 -7.84 -4.63 -0.63
CA ILE A 98 -7.44 -4.37 -2.02
C ILE A 98 -8.49 -3.52 -2.74
N LYS A 99 -9.78 -3.84 -2.59
CA LYS A 99 -10.86 -3.03 -3.19
C LYS A 99 -10.84 -1.60 -2.68
N ASP A 100 -10.62 -1.40 -1.39
CA ASP A 100 -10.59 -0.07 -0.79
C ASP A 100 -9.39 0.74 -1.30
N VAL A 101 -8.21 0.11 -1.46
CA VAL A 101 -7.08 0.74 -2.14
C VAL A 101 -7.45 1.18 -3.57
N LEU A 102 -8.06 0.29 -4.35
CA LEU A 102 -8.44 0.59 -5.74
C LEU A 102 -9.51 1.69 -5.83
N ASN A 103 -10.37 1.82 -4.83
CA ASN A 103 -11.42 2.85 -4.80
C ASN A 103 -10.85 4.27 -4.66
N TYR A 104 -9.63 4.46 -4.15
CA TYR A 104 -8.97 5.77 -4.14
C TYR A 104 -8.54 6.23 -5.53
N GLY A 105 -8.37 5.34 -6.51
CA GLY A 105 -7.92 5.65 -7.89
C GLY A 105 -8.97 6.26 -8.82
N SER A 106 -10.04 6.86 -8.28
CA SER A 106 -11.11 7.56 -9.02
C SER A 106 -12.02 6.71 -9.93
N ASN A 107 -11.70 5.44 -10.22
CA ASN A 107 -12.52 4.61 -11.10
C ASN A 107 -13.55 3.81 -10.27
N LYS A 108 -14.77 4.34 -10.11
CA LYS A 108 -15.87 3.74 -9.32
C LYS A 108 -16.40 2.40 -9.84
N LYS A 109 -15.76 1.79 -10.84
CA LYS A 109 -16.12 0.45 -11.29
C LYS A 109 -15.59 -0.54 -10.26
N ASN A 110 -16.50 -1.18 -9.52
CA ASN A 110 -16.15 -2.27 -8.61
C ASN A 110 -15.38 -3.34 -9.39
N PRO A 111 -14.04 -3.46 -9.21
CA PRO A 111 -13.28 -4.44 -9.95
C PRO A 111 -13.73 -5.82 -9.48
N LEU A 112 -14.05 -6.70 -10.43
CA LEU A 112 -14.34 -8.10 -10.12
C LEU A 112 -13.01 -8.76 -9.76
N ILE A 113 -12.66 -8.71 -8.49
CA ILE A 113 -11.48 -9.37 -7.96
C ILE A 113 -11.82 -10.84 -7.71
N ARG A 114 -11.18 -11.73 -8.47
CA ARG A 114 -11.22 -13.18 -8.24
C ARG A 114 -9.79 -13.66 -8.08
N PHE A 115 -9.43 -14.02 -6.87
CA PHE A 115 -8.18 -14.71 -6.61
C PHE A 115 -8.46 -16.20 -6.40
N PRO A 116 -7.66 -17.11 -7.00
CA PRO A 116 -7.62 -18.48 -6.53
C PRO A 116 -7.09 -18.49 -5.10
N LYS A 117 -7.60 -19.43 -4.26
CA LYS A 117 -7.34 -19.58 -2.81
C LYS A 117 -6.08 -18.83 -2.34
N LEU A 118 -6.25 -17.66 -1.71
CA LEU A 118 -5.13 -16.77 -1.39
C LEU A 118 -4.11 -17.41 -0.43
N GLU A 119 -4.51 -18.43 0.33
CA GLU A 119 -3.67 -19.03 1.36
C GLU A 119 -2.65 -20.04 0.84
N SER A 120 -2.87 -20.58 -0.36
CA SER A 120 -1.85 -21.40 -1.01
C SER A 120 -0.71 -20.54 -1.60
N ILE A 121 -0.83 -19.20 -1.52
CA ILE A 121 0.18 -18.28 -2.02
C ILE A 121 1.31 -18.19 -0.99
N SER A 122 2.51 -18.54 -1.41
CA SER A 122 3.71 -18.36 -0.60
C SER A 122 3.90 -16.86 -0.27
N GLY A 123 4.13 -16.57 1.01
CA GLY A 123 4.28 -15.19 1.48
C GLY A 123 2.97 -14.40 1.59
N PHE A 124 1.81 -15.05 1.66
CA PHE A 124 0.51 -14.40 1.82
C PHE A 124 0.47 -13.38 2.98
N LYS A 125 1.09 -13.72 4.12
CA LYS A 125 1.26 -12.81 5.26
C LYS A 125 1.86 -11.46 4.84
N ASP A 126 2.92 -11.47 4.04
CA ASP A 126 3.61 -10.26 3.63
C ASP A 126 2.80 -9.47 2.60
N ILE A 127 2.09 -10.17 1.71
CA ILE A 127 1.14 -9.57 0.76
C ILE A 127 0.02 -8.85 1.51
N PHE A 128 -0.55 -9.50 2.53
CA PHE A 128 -1.58 -8.91 3.37
C PHE A 128 -1.08 -7.64 4.07
N ASN A 129 0.06 -7.74 4.76
CA ASN A 129 0.64 -6.60 5.48
C ASN A 129 0.96 -5.46 4.52
N LEU A 130 1.52 -5.74 3.33
CA LEU A 130 1.76 -4.73 2.31
C LEU A 130 0.46 -4.04 1.86
N ALA A 131 -0.58 -4.82 1.56
CA ALA A 131 -1.84 -4.27 1.10
C ALA A 131 -2.48 -3.38 2.17
N PHE A 132 -2.44 -3.82 3.42
CA PHE A 132 -2.91 -3.06 4.58
C PHE A 132 -2.11 -1.77 4.79
N LEU A 133 -0.77 -1.84 4.76
CA LEU A 133 0.08 -0.65 4.90
C LEU A 133 -0.13 0.34 3.76
N THR A 134 -0.42 -0.15 2.56
CA THR A 134 -0.76 0.72 1.42
C THR A 134 -2.10 1.42 1.66
N LEU A 135 -3.12 0.70 2.17
CA LEU A 135 -4.39 1.32 2.56
C LEU A 135 -4.19 2.36 3.68
N ALA A 136 -3.40 2.04 4.70
CA ALA A 136 -3.08 2.97 5.78
C ALA A 136 -2.35 4.22 5.27
N LEU A 137 -1.46 4.09 4.27
CA LEU A 137 -0.84 5.23 3.60
C LEU A 137 -1.88 6.11 2.90
N LEU A 138 -2.81 5.53 2.14
CA LEU A 138 -3.86 6.27 1.44
C LEU A 138 -4.78 7.02 2.41
N ILE A 139 -5.25 6.33 3.46
CA ILE A 139 -6.03 6.94 4.54
C ILE A 139 -5.25 8.08 5.20
N CYS A 140 -3.95 7.89 5.44
CA CYS A 140 -3.12 8.92 6.03
C CYS A 140 -3.03 10.17 5.13
N ILE A 141 -2.84 10.00 3.82
CA ILE A 141 -2.77 11.10 2.85
C ILE A 141 -4.11 11.85 2.76
N TYR A 142 -5.23 11.13 2.65
CA TYR A 142 -6.52 11.74 2.32
C TYR A 142 -7.39 12.12 3.53
N GLU A 143 -7.31 11.35 4.61
CA GLU A 143 -8.32 11.40 5.69
C GLU A 143 -7.72 11.76 7.05
N ALA A 144 -6.46 11.40 7.32
CA ALA A 144 -5.86 11.69 8.62
C ALA A 144 -5.69 13.20 8.86
N PRO A 145 -5.89 13.69 10.10
CA PRO A 145 -5.67 15.10 10.43
C PRO A 145 -4.21 15.54 10.25
N ALA A 146 -3.98 16.81 9.92
CA ALA A 146 -2.66 17.36 9.58
C ALA A 146 -1.58 17.12 10.66
N ASP A 147 -1.97 17.23 11.93
CA ASP A 147 -1.06 17.06 13.08
C ASP A 147 -0.50 15.64 13.21
N LEU A 148 -1.23 14.62 12.72
CA LEU A 148 -0.81 13.22 12.71
C LEU A 148 -0.14 12.82 11.40
N ARG A 149 -0.60 13.42 10.28
CA ARG A 149 -0.27 13.01 8.92
C ARG A 149 1.23 12.93 8.67
N SER A 150 1.98 14.01 8.94
CA SER A 150 3.41 14.07 8.61
C SER A 150 4.25 12.98 9.30
N ALA A 151 4.03 12.74 10.58
CA ALA A 151 4.72 11.71 11.35
C ALA A 151 4.35 10.30 10.85
N CYS A 152 3.06 10.07 10.61
CA CYS A 152 2.57 8.79 10.12
C CYS A 152 3.04 8.47 8.70
N LEU A 153 3.04 9.45 7.78
CA LEU A 153 3.54 9.26 6.42
C LEU A 153 5.02 8.88 6.41
N ASN A 154 5.83 9.49 7.27
CA ASN A 154 7.25 9.11 7.42
C ASN A 154 7.42 7.67 7.93
N SER A 155 6.63 7.25 8.91
CA SER A 155 6.67 5.86 9.42
C SER A 155 6.22 4.86 8.36
N LEU A 156 5.07 5.10 7.72
CA LEU A 156 4.50 4.23 6.69
C LEU A 156 5.42 4.11 5.48
N LYS A 157 6.02 5.22 5.03
CA LYS A 157 7.04 5.22 3.98
C LYS A 157 8.19 4.28 4.31
N ASN A 158 8.73 4.32 5.51
CA ASN A 158 9.87 3.48 5.90
C ASN A 158 9.48 1.99 5.89
N GLN A 159 8.27 1.65 6.33
CA GLN A 159 7.77 0.28 6.31
C GLN A 159 7.56 -0.23 4.88
N LEU A 160 6.92 0.60 4.03
CA LEU A 160 6.63 0.27 2.62
C LEU A 160 7.89 0.17 1.75
N THR A 161 8.99 0.82 2.13
CA THR A 161 10.25 0.79 1.35
C THR A 161 11.23 -0.30 1.80
N SER A 162 10.87 -1.07 2.84
CA SER A 162 11.66 -2.19 3.37
C SER A 162 11.89 -3.32 2.35
N CYS A 163 12.94 -4.11 2.54
CA CYS A 163 13.25 -5.24 1.66
C CYS A 163 12.11 -6.26 1.58
N GLN A 164 11.46 -6.55 2.72
CA GLN A 164 10.32 -7.47 2.79
C GLN A 164 9.13 -6.94 1.99
N SER A 165 8.80 -5.66 2.15
CA SER A 165 7.74 -4.99 1.38
C SER A 165 8.00 -5.05 -0.14
N ARG A 166 9.26 -4.88 -0.57
CA ARG A 166 9.64 -5.00 -2.00
C ARG A 166 9.48 -6.40 -2.56
N VAL A 167 9.66 -7.44 -1.75
CA VAL A 167 9.41 -8.83 -2.17
C VAL A 167 7.90 -9.08 -2.22
N ALA A 168 7.18 -8.65 -1.19
CA ALA A 168 5.73 -8.74 -1.11
C ALA A 168 5.04 -8.02 -2.28
N SER A 169 5.57 -6.87 -2.70
CA SER A 169 4.99 -6.07 -3.79
C SER A 169 5.08 -6.79 -5.11
N LYS A 170 6.20 -7.46 -5.40
CA LYS A 170 6.32 -8.32 -6.59
C LYS A 170 5.29 -9.44 -6.59
N SER A 171 5.09 -10.09 -5.44
CA SER A 171 4.10 -11.15 -5.30
C SER A 171 2.66 -10.63 -5.42
N LEU A 172 2.38 -9.44 -4.87
CA LEU A 172 1.09 -8.78 -5.01
C LEU A 172 0.82 -8.38 -6.47
N MET A 173 1.78 -7.79 -7.18
CA MET A 173 1.58 -7.44 -8.61
C MET A 173 1.31 -8.68 -9.46
N LYS A 174 2.03 -9.79 -9.22
CA LYS A 174 1.73 -11.08 -9.85
C LYS A 174 0.32 -11.59 -9.54
N LEU A 175 -0.14 -11.39 -8.31
CA LEU A 175 -1.48 -11.82 -7.87
C LEU A 175 -2.59 -10.96 -8.49
N LEU A 176 -2.39 -9.65 -8.56
CA LEU A 176 -3.31 -8.68 -9.15
C LEU A 176 -3.45 -8.88 -10.67
N GLY A 177 -2.34 -9.16 -11.35
CA GLY A 177 -2.26 -9.17 -12.80
C GLY A 177 -2.37 -7.76 -13.39
N SER A 178 -2.05 -7.62 -14.68
CA SER A 178 -1.77 -6.31 -15.31
C SER A 178 -2.86 -5.25 -15.11
N ASN A 179 -4.14 -5.61 -15.25
CA ASN A 179 -5.24 -4.64 -15.15
C ASN A 179 -5.42 -4.11 -13.71
N LEU A 180 -5.41 -5.00 -12.71
CA LEU A 180 -5.54 -4.57 -11.31
C LEU A 180 -4.26 -3.92 -10.80
N GLU A 181 -3.10 -4.36 -11.28
CA GLU A 181 -1.82 -3.69 -11.02
C GLU A 181 -1.85 -2.23 -11.51
N GLU A 182 -2.28 -1.97 -12.75
CA GLU A 182 -2.38 -0.62 -13.29
C GLU A 182 -3.30 0.26 -12.41
N GLN A 183 -4.45 -0.28 -12.00
CA GLN A 183 -5.39 0.43 -11.12
C GLN A 183 -4.84 0.67 -9.70
N TRP A 184 -4.12 -0.31 -9.16
CA TRP A 184 -3.41 -0.20 -7.89
C TRP A 184 -2.39 0.92 -7.94
N MET A 185 -1.56 0.93 -9.00
CA MET A 185 -0.53 1.94 -9.20
C MET A 185 -1.13 3.32 -9.45
N ARG A 186 -2.26 3.43 -10.16
CA ARG A 186 -3.00 4.70 -10.30
C ARG A 186 -3.44 5.25 -8.94
N SER A 187 -3.98 4.41 -8.08
CA SER A 187 -4.47 4.80 -6.76
C SER A 187 -3.34 5.32 -5.89
N LEU A 188 -2.21 4.61 -5.90
CA LEU A 188 -1.01 4.97 -5.14
C LEU A 188 -0.34 6.24 -5.71
N ASN A 189 -0.15 6.31 -7.03
CA ASN A 189 0.49 7.45 -7.68
C ASN A 189 -0.32 8.73 -7.51
N LEU A 190 -1.65 8.66 -7.60
CA LEU A 190 -2.52 9.81 -7.34
C LEU A 190 -2.33 10.34 -5.91
N ALA A 191 -2.24 9.45 -4.93
CA ALA A 191 -1.98 9.82 -3.54
C ALA A 191 -0.59 10.45 -3.36
N ILE A 192 0.44 9.87 -3.98
CA ILE A 192 1.80 10.43 -3.95
C ILE A 192 1.82 11.81 -4.62
N THR A 193 1.15 12.00 -5.76
CA THR A 193 1.01 13.31 -6.41
C THR A 193 0.39 14.34 -5.46
N ASN A 194 -0.72 13.99 -4.80
CA ASN A 194 -1.37 14.88 -3.84
C ASN A 194 -0.46 15.21 -2.64
N TRP A 195 0.28 14.22 -2.16
CA TRP A 195 1.24 14.42 -1.07
C TRP A 195 2.40 15.35 -1.50
N ILE A 196 2.93 15.18 -2.71
CA ILE A 196 3.96 16.08 -3.25
C ILE A 196 3.42 17.51 -3.37
N ALA A 197 2.22 17.68 -3.93
CA ALA A 197 1.58 19.00 -4.06
C ALA A 197 1.38 19.70 -2.71
N GLU A 198 0.96 18.96 -1.67
CA GLU A 198 0.80 19.49 -0.30
C GLU A 198 2.13 19.98 0.29
N ILE A 199 3.21 19.19 0.13
CA ILE A 199 4.56 19.58 0.57
C ILE A 199 5.03 20.84 -0.17
N GLN A 200 4.84 20.89 -1.49
CA GLN A 200 5.25 22.03 -2.33
C GLN A 200 4.52 23.32 -1.95
N ALA A 201 3.21 23.23 -1.65
CA ALA A 201 2.41 24.37 -1.20
C ALA A 201 2.88 24.91 0.16
N THR A 202 3.28 24.02 1.07
CA THR A 202 3.71 24.40 2.43
C THR A 202 5.12 25.01 2.44
N HIS A 203 6.03 24.54 1.58
CA HIS A 203 7.45 24.93 1.58
C HIS A 203 7.83 26.03 0.57
N ARG A 204 6.87 26.87 0.13
CA ARG A 204 7.11 28.04 -0.74
C ARG A 204 8.05 27.77 -1.93
N GLY A 205 7.80 26.69 -2.66
CA GLY A 205 8.46 26.45 -3.95
C GLY A 205 9.92 26.01 -3.90
N LEU A 206 10.46 25.58 -2.75
CA LEU A 206 11.69 24.80 -2.77
C LEU A 206 11.40 23.45 -3.43
N MET A 207 12.05 23.20 -4.57
CA MET A 207 11.89 21.97 -5.35
C MET A 207 12.42 20.78 -4.53
N MET A 208 11.55 20.19 -3.71
CA MET A 208 11.88 19.02 -2.91
C MET A 208 11.92 17.79 -3.82
N LYS A 209 13.02 17.02 -3.69
CA LYS A 209 13.13 15.67 -4.26
C LYS A 209 11.93 14.82 -3.82
N THR A 210 11.56 13.86 -4.65
CA THR A 210 10.42 12.96 -4.43
C THR A 210 10.41 12.45 -2.99
N PRO A 211 9.27 12.54 -2.27
CA PRO A 211 9.21 12.19 -0.86
C PRO A 211 9.43 10.69 -0.65
N SER A 212 9.40 9.87 -1.69
CA SER A 212 9.64 8.43 -1.66
C SER A 212 10.44 7.95 -2.88
N PRO A 213 11.17 6.83 -2.79
CA PRO A 213 11.66 6.15 -3.98
C PRO A 213 10.47 5.73 -4.85
N LEU A 214 10.65 5.79 -6.16
CA LEU A 214 9.64 5.38 -7.14
C LEU A 214 9.51 3.85 -7.17
N PHE A 215 8.35 3.36 -7.61
CA PHE A 215 8.08 1.94 -7.66
C PHE A 215 8.59 1.33 -8.97
N SER A 216 9.41 0.30 -8.86
CA SER A 216 9.79 -0.54 -9.97
C SER A 216 10.06 -1.96 -9.50
N TYR A 217 9.87 -2.91 -10.40
CA TYR A 217 10.23 -4.29 -10.16
C TYR A 217 10.60 -5.01 -11.46
N ALA A 218 11.28 -6.14 -11.29
CA ALA A 218 11.63 -7.03 -12.39
C ALA A 218 11.19 -8.46 -12.07
N ILE A 219 10.69 -9.16 -13.08
CA ILE A 219 10.35 -10.59 -13.04
C ILE A 219 11.17 -11.29 -14.12
N ALA A 220 11.77 -12.43 -13.74
CA ALA A 220 12.44 -13.34 -14.65
C ALA A 220 11.61 -14.61 -14.84
N THR A 221 11.35 -14.97 -16.10
CA THR A 221 10.59 -16.17 -16.47
C THR A 221 11.12 -16.71 -17.80
N PHE A 222 11.58 -17.98 -17.83
CA PHE A 222 11.97 -18.72 -19.04
C PHE A 222 12.84 -17.95 -20.06
N GLY A 223 13.92 -17.29 -19.64
CA GLY A 223 14.81 -16.56 -20.56
C GLY A 223 14.32 -15.14 -20.91
N PHE A 224 13.21 -14.69 -20.33
CA PHE A 224 12.74 -13.31 -20.42
C PHE A 224 12.86 -12.61 -19.07
N TRP A 225 13.29 -11.36 -19.10
CA TRP A 225 13.23 -10.43 -17.99
C TRP A 225 12.26 -9.30 -18.34
N LYS A 226 11.18 -9.16 -17.56
CA LYS A 226 10.25 -8.04 -17.67
C LYS A 226 10.51 -7.08 -16.52
N VAL A 227 10.82 -5.82 -16.85
CA VAL A 227 10.94 -4.72 -15.90
C VAL A 227 9.71 -3.83 -16.04
N GLN A 228 9.06 -3.55 -14.93
CA GLN A 228 7.92 -2.63 -14.86
C GLN A 228 8.23 -1.53 -13.86
N LEU A 229 7.91 -0.30 -14.26
CA LEU A 229 8.05 0.89 -13.42
C LEU A 229 6.84 1.78 -13.56
N TYR A 230 6.52 2.48 -12.47
CA TYR A 230 5.48 3.49 -12.46
C TYR A 230 6.01 4.73 -11.74
N CYS A 231 5.69 5.89 -12.28
CA CYS A 231 6.14 7.17 -11.74
C CYS A 231 5.06 8.24 -11.89
N PRO A 232 4.68 8.97 -10.83
CA PRO A 232 3.93 10.20 -10.98
C PRO A 232 4.72 11.23 -11.79
N VAL A 233 4.10 11.87 -12.79
CA VAL A 233 4.80 12.85 -13.64
C VAL A 233 5.34 14.03 -12.82
N MET A 234 4.60 14.47 -11.79
CA MET A 234 5.03 15.52 -10.86
C MET A 234 6.34 15.19 -10.11
N ALA A 235 6.69 13.91 -10.01
CA ALA A 235 7.91 13.45 -9.34
C ALA A 235 9.14 13.42 -10.27
N MET A 236 8.98 13.70 -11.56
CA MET A 236 10.06 13.66 -12.55
C MET A 236 10.81 14.99 -12.60
N ASP A 237 12.14 14.91 -12.73
CA ASP A 237 12.98 16.09 -12.94
C ASP A 237 12.78 16.64 -14.35
N LEU A 238 12.62 17.96 -14.46
CA LEU A 238 12.47 18.63 -15.74
C LEU A 238 13.85 18.91 -16.34
N VAL A 239 14.18 18.22 -17.44
CA VAL A 239 15.51 18.31 -18.06
C VAL A 239 15.63 19.51 -19.00
N ASN A 240 14.62 19.77 -19.85
CA ASN A 240 14.60 20.88 -20.80
C ASN A 240 13.18 21.46 -20.90
N SER A 241 13.00 22.77 -20.67
CA SER A 241 11.77 23.49 -21.00
C SER A 241 12.01 24.43 -22.17
N SER A 242 11.35 24.19 -23.29
CA SER A 242 11.41 25.08 -24.46
C SER A 242 10.43 26.25 -24.40
N ASN A 243 9.49 26.26 -23.45
CA ASN A 243 8.49 27.32 -23.31
C ASN A 243 8.15 27.63 -21.83
N PRO A 244 8.39 28.86 -21.33
CA PRO A 244 8.03 29.26 -19.98
C PRO A 244 6.55 29.62 -19.80
N CYS A 245 5.75 29.64 -20.88
CA CYS A 245 4.34 30.05 -20.87
C CYS A 245 3.41 28.86 -21.19
N ALA A 246 3.52 27.78 -20.41
CA ALA A 246 2.59 26.67 -20.51
C ALA A 246 1.23 27.06 -19.88
N ASP A 247 0.12 26.68 -20.52
CA ASP A 247 -1.23 26.84 -19.97
C ASP A 247 -1.31 26.18 -18.57
N GLU A 248 -1.67 26.95 -17.54
CA GLU A 248 -1.77 26.47 -16.16
C GLU A 248 -2.73 25.26 -16.03
N ARG A 249 -3.78 25.20 -16.86
CA ARG A 249 -4.72 24.08 -16.86
C ARG A 249 -4.08 22.81 -17.42
N LEU A 250 -3.24 22.96 -18.44
CA LEU A 250 -2.49 21.85 -19.01
C LEU A 250 -1.44 21.36 -18.01
N LEU A 251 -0.70 22.27 -17.36
CA LEU A 251 0.27 21.93 -16.34
C LEU A 251 -0.38 21.20 -15.16
N PHE A 252 -1.52 21.72 -14.68
CA PHE A 252 -2.31 21.05 -13.66
C PHE A 252 -2.71 19.64 -14.10
N SER A 253 -3.26 19.47 -15.31
CA SER A 253 -3.65 18.15 -15.82
C SER A 253 -2.46 17.18 -15.88
N LEU A 254 -1.32 17.62 -16.44
CA LEU A 254 -0.11 16.81 -16.59
C LEU A 254 0.46 16.34 -15.25
N ASN A 255 0.41 17.18 -14.23
CA ASN A 255 0.84 16.86 -12.88
C ASN A 255 0.14 15.63 -12.29
N TYR A 256 -1.10 15.37 -12.71
CA TYR A 256 -1.91 14.22 -12.29
C TYR A 256 -1.81 13.00 -13.21
N HIS A 257 -0.94 13.03 -14.21
CA HIS A 257 -0.64 11.85 -15.02
C HIS A 257 0.39 10.94 -14.34
N GLN A 258 0.38 9.67 -14.75
CA GLN A 258 1.40 8.70 -14.38
C GLN A 258 2.12 8.20 -15.63
N LEU A 259 3.42 7.99 -15.51
CA LEU A 259 4.23 7.22 -16.45
C LEU A 259 4.16 5.75 -16.06
N GLU A 260 3.87 4.89 -17.03
CA GLU A 260 4.09 3.45 -16.97
C GLU A 260 5.18 3.09 -17.97
N GLY A 261 6.21 2.37 -17.53
CA GLY A 261 7.26 1.85 -18.39
C GLY A 261 7.36 0.34 -18.28
N VAL A 262 7.37 -0.35 -19.42
CA VAL A 262 7.46 -1.81 -19.49
C VAL A 262 8.60 -2.19 -20.44
N ILE A 263 9.72 -2.65 -19.88
CA ILE A 263 10.88 -3.06 -20.68
C ILE A 263 10.98 -4.57 -20.63
N GLN A 264 11.11 -5.20 -21.79
CA GLN A 264 11.30 -6.64 -21.92
C GLN A 264 12.70 -6.93 -22.47
N PHE A 265 13.41 -7.84 -21.82
CA PHE A 265 14.71 -8.30 -22.23
C PHE A 265 14.70 -9.81 -22.46
N ASN A 266 15.42 -10.25 -23.48
CA ASN A 266 15.79 -11.64 -23.68
C ASN A 266 17.15 -11.84 -23.01
N TYR A 267 17.26 -12.79 -22.08
CA TYR A 267 18.52 -13.10 -21.43
C TYR A 267 18.94 -14.55 -21.61
N LYS A 268 20.25 -14.76 -21.78
CA LYS A 268 20.88 -16.07 -21.87
C LYS A 268 22.03 -16.13 -20.88
N VAL A 269 22.04 -17.16 -20.05
CA VAL A 269 23.11 -17.43 -19.09
C VAL A 269 23.93 -18.59 -19.62
N ILE A 270 25.23 -18.38 -19.78
CA ILE A 270 26.20 -19.41 -20.15
C ILE A 270 27.16 -19.59 -18.98
N VAL A 271 27.10 -20.76 -18.35
CA VAL A 271 27.97 -21.10 -17.23
C VAL A 271 29.28 -21.66 -17.81
N GLN A 272 30.39 -21.00 -17.50
CA GLN A 272 31.75 -21.46 -17.81
C GLN A 272 32.42 -22.00 -16.55
N GLU A 273 33.59 -22.62 -16.67
CA GLU A 273 34.29 -23.23 -15.54
C GLU A 273 34.64 -22.25 -14.41
N LYS A 274 34.96 -20.99 -14.74
CA LYS A 274 35.43 -19.98 -13.78
C LYS A 274 34.54 -18.73 -13.69
N TRP A 275 33.58 -18.56 -14.58
CA TRP A 275 32.69 -17.39 -14.61
C TRP A 275 31.34 -17.72 -15.25
N VAL A 276 30.43 -16.76 -15.21
CA VAL A 276 29.10 -16.86 -15.81
C VAL A 276 28.93 -15.71 -16.78
N ASP A 277 28.71 -16.02 -18.06
CA ASP A 277 28.38 -15.02 -19.08
C ASP A 277 26.87 -14.79 -19.09
N VAL A 278 26.44 -13.55 -18.93
CA VAL A 278 25.03 -13.14 -19.00
C VAL A 278 24.86 -12.21 -20.19
N MET A 279 24.23 -12.72 -21.25
CA MET A 279 23.83 -11.91 -22.40
C MET A 279 22.41 -11.40 -22.19
N VAL A 280 22.18 -10.11 -22.42
CA VAL A 280 20.87 -9.46 -22.28
C VAL A 280 20.63 -8.61 -23.52
N ASN A 281 19.55 -8.89 -24.24
CA ASN A 281 19.12 -8.14 -25.42
C ASN A 281 17.77 -7.49 -25.12
N ILE A 282 17.59 -6.23 -25.53
CA ILE A 282 16.27 -5.58 -25.45
C ILE A 282 15.38 -6.21 -26.52
N ASP A 283 14.24 -6.74 -26.08
CA ASP A 283 13.22 -7.32 -26.95
C ASP A 283 12.14 -6.28 -27.28
N ASN A 284 11.67 -5.55 -26.26
CA ASN A 284 10.60 -4.56 -26.39
C ASN A 284 10.69 -3.46 -25.31
N ILE A 285 10.17 -2.26 -25.60
CA ILE A 285 10.04 -1.10 -24.70
C ILE A 285 8.65 -0.50 -24.84
#